data_AF-A0A0A2MA56-F1
#
_entry.id   AF-A0A0A2MA56-F1
#
_cell.length_a   1.000
_cell.length_b   1.000
_cell.length_c   1.000
_cell.angle_alpha   90.00
_cell.angle_beta   90.00
_cell.angle_gamma   90.00
#
_symmetry.space_group_name_H-M   'P 1'
#
loop_
_entity.id
_entity.type
_entity.pdbx_description
1 polymer ?
#
loop_
_entity_poly.entity_id
_entity_poly.type
_entity_poly.pdbx_seq_one_letter_code
_entity_poly.pdbx_strand_id
1 'polypeptide(L)' 'MTSNALQNNDVLRAMTKQELMNEFRIFGERTVRAEINNVIAKMRGIPLKEAKDQKAVRASEVEEIKKRFQ' A
#
# COMPACT_ATOMS: atom_id res chain seq x y z
N MET A 1 1.15 10.81 32.58
CA MET A 1 1.50 9.81 31.56
C MET A 1 0.78 10.20 30.29
N THR A 2 1.37 11.11 29.51
CA THR A 2 0.75 11.65 28.30
C THR A 2 0.92 10.66 27.17
N SER A 3 -0.18 10.00 26.80
CA SER A 3 -0.28 9.19 25.60
C SER A 3 -0.06 10.09 24.38
N ASN A 4 1.10 9.99 23.74
CA ASN A 4 1.35 10.52 22.39
C ASN A 4 0.54 9.67 21.40
N ALA A 5 -0.77 9.89 21.35
CA ALA A 5 -1.62 9.36 20.31
C ALA A 5 -1.36 10.16 19.02
N LEU A 6 -0.70 9.50 18.07
CA LEU A 6 -0.86 9.68 16.64
C LEU A 6 -0.54 11.09 16.14
N GLN A 7 0.75 11.41 16.03
CA GLN A 7 1.16 12.44 15.09
C GLN A 7 0.87 11.95 13.67
N ASN A 8 -0.21 12.50 13.11
CA ASN A 8 -0.58 12.50 11.69
C ASN A 8 0.55 13.07 10.82
N ASN A 9 1.60 12.28 10.62
CA ASN A 9 2.54 12.45 9.53
C ASN A 9 2.33 11.26 8.59
N ASP A 10 1.17 11.21 7.95
CA ASP A 10 0.96 10.47 6.70
C ASP A 10 1.79 11.14 5.59
N VAL A 11 3.11 11.19 5.79
CA VAL A 11 4.03 11.49 4.72
C VAL A 11 3.87 10.31 3.77
N LEU A 12 3.17 10.54 2.67
CA LEU A 12 3.05 9.62 1.55
C LEU A 12 4.46 9.34 1.05
N ARG A 13 5.09 8.34 1.66
CA ARG A 13 6.42 7.85 1.30
C ARG A 13 6.24 6.63 0.44
N ALA A 14 7.24 6.36 -0.38
CA ALA A 14 7.33 5.04 -0.99
C ALA A 14 7.42 3.98 0.12
N MET A 15 6.66 2.90 -0.05
CA MET A 15 6.61 1.79 0.90
C MET A 15 6.86 0.49 0.16
N THR A 16 7.31 -0.51 0.89
CA THR A 16 7.37 -1.88 0.40
C THR A 16 6.00 -2.53 0.47
N LYS A 17 5.78 -3.57 -0.35
CA LYS A 17 4.57 -4.39 -0.23
C LYS A 17 4.39 -4.97 1.17
N GLN A 18 5.47 -5.33 1.85
CA GLN A 18 5.40 -5.90 3.19
C GLN A 18 4.90 -4.89 4.22
N GLU A 19 5.35 -3.65 4.15
CA GLU A 19 4.88 -2.58 5.05
C GLU A 19 3.36 -2.37 4.87
N LEU A 20 2.89 -2.29 3.63
CA LEU A 20 1.45 -2.13 3.34
C LEU A 20 0.63 -3.37 3.76
N MET A 21 1.15 -4.58 3.56
CA MET A 21 0.50 -5.81 4.04
C MET A 21 0.38 -5.83 5.56
N ASN A 22 1.38 -5.33 6.28
CA ASN A 22 1.34 -5.24 7.74
C ASN A 22 0.35 -4.17 8.21
N GLU A 23 0.31 -3.01 7.54
CA GLU A 23 -0.61 -1.90 7.84
C GLU A 23 -2.07 -2.33 7.66
N PHE A 24 -2.38 -3.05 6.57
CA PHE A 24 -3.74 -3.49 6.23
C PHE A 24 -4.06 -4.94 6.59
N ARG A 25 -3.30 -5.54 7.52
CA ARG A 25 -3.42 -6.98 7.87
C ARG A 25 -4.84 -7.43 8.24
N ILE A 26 -5.68 -6.53 8.74
CA ILE A 26 -7.08 -6.79 9.11
C ILE A 26 -7.96 -7.23 7.91
N PHE A 27 -7.63 -6.79 6.70
CA PHE A 27 -8.38 -7.13 5.47
C PHE A 27 -7.97 -8.49 4.87
N GLY A 28 -6.98 -9.16 5.47
CA GLY A 28 -6.44 -10.43 5.01
C GLY A 28 -5.36 -10.26 3.95
N GLU A 29 -4.25 -10.99 4.12
CA GLU A 29 -3.04 -10.85 3.31
C GLU A 29 -3.30 -11.01 1.80
N ARG A 30 -4.13 -11.98 1.41
CA ARG A 30 -4.44 -12.26 0.01
C ARG A 30 -5.17 -11.08 -0.66
N THR A 31 -6.13 -10.48 0.05
CA THR A 31 -6.90 -9.32 -0.41
C THR A 31 -5.97 -8.12 -0.57
N VAL A 32 -5.19 -7.81 0.47
CA VAL A 32 -4.27 -6.66 0.47
C VAL A 32 -3.23 -6.80 -0.64
N ARG A 33 -2.62 -7.97 -0.76
CA ARG A 33 -1.64 -8.25 -1.82
C ARG A 33 -2.26 -8.12 -3.21
N ALA A 34 -3.48 -8.58 -3.41
CA ALA A 34 -4.17 -8.46 -4.69
C ALA A 34 -4.38 -6.98 -5.05
N GLU A 35 -4.86 -6.17 -4.10
CA GLU A 35 -5.11 -4.75 -4.38
C GLU A 35 -3.84 -3.93 -4.58
N ILE A 36 -2.77 -4.18 -3.81
CA ILE A 36 -1.48 -3.53 -4.07
C ILE A 36 -1.03 -3.80 -5.52
N ASN A 37 -1.12 -5.05 -5.98
CA ASN A 37 -0.75 -5.41 -7.35
C ASN A 37 -1.66 -4.75 -8.40
N ASN A 38 -2.97 -4.69 -8.14
CA ASN A 38 -3.94 -4.05 -9.03
C ASN A 38 -3.68 -2.55 -9.17
N VAL A 39 -3.38 -1.87 -8.06
CA VAL A 39 -3.05 -0.43 -8.07
C VAL A 39 -1.76 -0.18 -8.85
N ILE A 40 -0.71 -0.95 -8.60
CA ILE A 40 0.56 -0.82 -9.35
C ILE A 40 0.32 -1.04 -10.85
N ALA A 41 -0.40 -2.11 -11.22
CA ALA A 41 -0.71 -2.42 -12.62
C ALA A 41 -1.47 -1.26 -13.30
N LYS A 42 -2.53 -0.77 -12.64
CA LYS A 42 -3.37 0.32 -13.14
C LYS A 42 -2.60 1.63 -13.27
N MET A 43 -1.89 2.06 -12.23
CA MET A 43 -1.23 3.36 -12.21
C MET A 43 0.02 3.43 -13.07
N ARG A 44 0.73 2.30 -13.25
CA ARG A 44 1.91 2.24 -14.13
C ARG A 44 1.57 1.85 -15.57
N GLY A 45 0.34 1.39 -15.84
CA GLY A 45 -0.05 0.88 -17.16
C GLY A 45 0.70 -0.39 -17.55
N ILE A 46 1.04 -1.25 -16.58
CA ILE A 46 1.81 -2.48 -16.80
C ILE A 46 0.95 -3.74 -16.55
N PRO A 47 1.27 -4.88 -17.18
CA PRO A 47 0.59 -6.14 -16.89
C PRO A 47 0.66 -6.53 -15.41
N LEU A 48 -0.39 -7.18 -14.91
CA LEU A 48 -0.47 -7.63 -13.51
C LEU A 48 0.71 -8.56 -13.13
N LYS A 49 1.23 -9.32 -14.09
CA LYS A 49 2.43 -10.16 -13.90
C LYS A 49 3.64 -9.32 -13.50
N GLU A 50 3.92 -8.25 -14.24
CA GLU A 50 5.04 -7.33 -13.95
C GLU A 50 4.81 -6.54 -12.65
N ALA A 51 3.55 -6.18 -12.36
CA ALA A 51 3.17 -5.51 -11.13
C ALA A 51 3.45 -6.36 -9.88
N LYS A 52 3.26 -7.69 -9.97
CA LYS A 52 3.57 -8.64 -8.88
C LYS A 52 5.06 -8.63 -8.52
N ASP A 53 5.94 -8.47 -9.51
CA ASP A 53 7.39 -8.48 -9.31
C ASP A 53 7.93 -7.17 -8.70
N GLN A 54 7.14 -6.09 -8.73
CA GLN A 54 7.53 -4.83 -8.11
C GLN A 54 7.57 -4.95 -6.59
N LYS A 55 8.73 -4.73 -5.96
CA LYS A 55 8.86 -4.73 -4.50
C LYS A 55 8.51 -3.39 -3.86
N ALA A 56 8.80 -2.30 -4.57
CA ALA A 56 8.59 -0.93 -4.14
C ALA A 56 7.29 -0.35 -4.72
N VAL A 57 6.50 0.25 -3.83
CA VAL A 57 5.25 0.94 -4.12
C VAL A 57 5.53 2.44 -3.99
N ARG A 58 5.27 3.20 -5.06
CA ARG A 58 5.52 4.64 -5.12
C ARG A 58 4.57 5.38 -4.17
N ALA A 59 4.96 6.56 -3.72
CA ALA A 59 4.13 7.38 -2.83
C ALA A 59 2.70 7.59 -3.34
N SER A 60 2.53 7.87 -4.65
CA SER A 60 1.22 8.03 -5.28
C SER A 60 0.41 6.73 -5.33
N GLU A 61 1.07 5.58 -5.44
CA GLU A 61 0.43 4.26 -5.39
C GLU A 61 0.01 3.91 -3.97
N VAL A 62 0.83 4.25 -2.97
CA VAL A 62 0.50 4.11 -1.55
C VAL A 62 -0.75 4.92 -1.23
N GLU A 63 -0.84 6.16 -1.68
CA GLU A 63 -2.02 7.02 -1.48
C GLU A 63 -3.29 6.36 -2.02
N GLU A 64 -3.26 5.86 -3.26
CA GLU A 64 -4.38 5.17 -3.89
C GLU A 64 -4.75 3.88 -3.14
N ILE A 65 -3.77 3.13 -2.64
CA ILE A 65 -4.01 1.92 -1.84
C ILE A 65 -4.70 2.30 -0.53
N LYS A 66 -4.22 3.34 0.18
CA LYS A 66 -4.83 3.81 1.43
C LYS A 66 -6.29 4.20 1.22
N LYS A 67 -6.62 4.90 0.13
CA LYS A 67 -8.01 5.27 -0.24
C LYS A 67 -8.92 4.06 -0.44
N ARG A 68 -8.41 2.90 -0.85
CA ARG A 68 -9.20 1.68 -1.09
C ARG A 68 -9.50 0.88 0.17
N PHE A 69 -8.79 1.14 1.25
CA PHE A 69 -8.91 0.43 2.53
C PHE A 69 -9.46 1.31 3.67
N GLN A 70 -9.90 2.54 3.36
CA GLN A 70 -10.71 3.40 4.24
C GLN A 70 -12.19 3.05 4.13
#